data_AF-X6MWY3-F1
#
_entry.id   AF-X6MWY3-F1
#
_cell.length_a   1.000
_cell.length_b   1.000
_cell.length_c   1.000
_cell.angle_alpha   90.00
_cell.angle_beta   90.00
_cell.angle_gamma   90.00
#
_symmetry.space_group_name_H-M   'P 1'
#
loop_
_entity.id
_entity.type
_entity.pdbx_description
1 polymer ?
#
loop_
_entity_poly.entity_id
_entity_poly.type
_entity_poly.pdbx_seq_one_letter_code
_entity_poly.pdbx_strand_id
1 'polypeptide(L)'
;MKHHKSSPAIIKEMARLIKNIAKASPHFCDKIAECGILDECLDIIKTNPNECGVYALDMIDSCLKYSTQPKIAADGVIKKGALDALNDCLIKNIANSELSASLVQTINLLGQTQPAIVRDIGQIKLYKPVLDAMKIHPNNAKLAINGCELLTSLARLDPKYLKEMQQLDAVGIISKAMQANPDLVKLVHSGAAALKVLAGEDDLTKALNVLFSFDKYDNKMITEALGLLGNLALITENAQYFAGKGGVNALLNLVHFKCKQQELSPDDIGVLANATRALGRLLYDPKAALEFGKVNGMDHLKYLVERFGEEEIVMNAVLDSLENLAKSRLGKIWSPFR
;
A
#
# COMPACT_ATOMS: atom_id res chain seq x y z
N MET A 1 4.12 -28.10 -21.43
CA MET A 1 4.74 -26.77 -21.25
C MET A 1 5.84 -26.47 -22.27
N LYS A 2 6.88 -27.31 -22.38
CA LYS A 2 8.04 -27.10 -23.28
C LYS A 2 7.69 -26.64 -24.72
N HIS A 3 6.69 -27.26 -25.35
CA HIS A 3 6.30 -26.96 -26.74
C HIS A 3 5.29 -25.81 -26.90
N HIS A 4 4.80 -25.23 -25.80
CA HIS A 4 3.70 -24.27 -25.80
C HIS A 4 3.99 -23.02 -24.95
N LYS A 5 5.26 -22.68 -24.75
CA LYS A 5 5.71 -21.55 -23.90
C LYS A 5 5.13 -20.20 -24.33
N SER A 6 4.84 -20.05 -25.61
CA SER A 6 4.26 -18.85 -26.22
C SER A 6 2.75 -18.94 -26.46
N SER A 7 2.04 -19.93 -25.89
CA SER A 7 0.59 -20.08 -26.05
C SER A 7 -0.15 -19.72 -24.75
N PRO A 8 -0.66 -18.48 -24.61
CA PRO A 8 -1.32 -18.02 -23.39
C PRO A 8 -2.50 -18.91 -22.98
N ALA A 9 -3.30 -19.37 -23.94
CA ALA A 9 -4.45 -20.23 -23.67
C ALA A 9 -4.03 -21.56 -23.02
N ILE A 10 -2.97 -22.19 -23.54
CA ILE A 10 -2.46 -23.46 -22.99
C ILE A 10 -1.82 -23.22 -21.61
N ILE A 11 -0.97 -22.21 -21.46
CA ILE A 11 -0.29 -21.92 -20.19
C ILE A 11 -1.30 -21.53 -19.10
N LYS A 12 -2.36 -20.78 -19.44
CA LYS A 12 -3.46 -20.45 -18.52
C LYS A 12 -4.20 -21.69 -18.02
N GLU A 13 -4.55 -22.61 -18.92
CA GLU A 13 -5.21 -23.86 -18.53
C GLU A 13 -4.29 -24.76 -17.69
N MET A 14 -2.99 -24.80 -18.02
CA MET A 14 -2.01 -25.48 -17.19
C MET A 14 -1.92 -24.87 -15.78
N ALA A 15 -1.88 -23.55 -15.67
CA ALA A 15 -1.85 -22.85 -14.39
C ALA A 15 -3.10 -23.15 -13.54
N ARG A 16 -4.29 -23.11 -14.15
CA ARG A 16 -5.55 -23.48 -13.52
C ARG A 16 -5.53 -24.92 -13.00
N LEU A 17 -5.07 -25.87 -13.83
CA LEU A 17 -4.99 -27.28 -13.44
C LEU A 17 -4.02 -27.50 -12.29
N ILE A 18 -2.79 -26.95 -12.38
CA ILE A 18 -1.77 -27.06 -11.33
C ILE A 18 -2.27 -26.48 -10.01
N LYS A 19 -2.91 -25.31 -10.04
CA LYS A 19 -3.50 -24.69 -8.86
C LYS A 19 -4.59 -25.54 -8.21
N ASN A 20 -5.44 -26.18 -9.01
CA ASN A 20 -6.50 -27.05 -8.50
C ASN A 20 -5.92 -28.33 -7.89
N ILE A 21 -4.94 -28.95 -8.55
CA ILE A 21 -4.21 -30.13 -8.03
C ILE A 21 -3.51 -29.76 -6.72
N ALA A 22 -2.83 -28.61 -6.71
CA ALA A 22 -2.09 -28.11 -5.56
C ALA A 22 -2.97 -27.94 -4.32
N LYS A 23 -4.16 -27.36 -4.50
CA LYS A 23 -5.17 -27.22 -3.43
C LYS A 23 -5.76 -28.54 -2.97
N ALA A 24 -6.05 -29.45 -3.90
CA ALA A 24 -6.72 -30.70 -3.61
C ALA A 24 -5.80 -31.69 -2.89
N SER A 25 -4.50 -31.68 -3.21
CA SER A 25 -3.55 -32.63 -2.63
C SER A 25 -2.13 -32.05 -2.60
N PRO A 26 -1.71 -31.50 -1.44
CA PRO A 26 -0.39 -30.89 -1.22
C PRO A 26 0.81 -31.73 -1.68
N HIS A 27 0.74 -33.06 -1.54
CA HIS A 27 1.82 -33.96 -1.98
C HIS A 27 2.09 -33.92 -3.49
N PHE A 28 1.11 -33.57 -4.31
CA PHE A 28 1.36 -33.37 -5.74
C PHE A 28 2.11 -32.07 -6.03
N CYS A 29 2.02 -31.04 -5.18
CA CYS A 29 2.87 -29.85 -5.33
C CYS A 29 4.34 -30.21 -5.21
N ASP A 30 4.68 -31.09 -4.27
CA ASP A 30 6.06 -31.52 -4.04
C ASP A 30 6.59 -32.23 -5.30
N LYS A 31 5.79 -33.13 -5.88
CA LYS A 31 6.10 -33.78 -7.15
C LYS A 31 6.22 -32.79 -8.31
N ILE A 32 5.35 -31.78 -8.37
CA ILE A 32 5.41 -30.73 -9.41
C ILE A 32 6.73 -29.95 -9.32
N ALA A 33 7.20 -29.65 -8.10
CA ALA A 33 8.49 -29.01 -7.87
C ALA A 33 9.66 -29.90 -8.34
N GLU A 34 9.56 -31.22 -8.14
CA GLU A 34 10.58 -32.19 -8.56
C GLU A 34 10.61 -32.45 -10.07
N CYS A 35 9.46 -32.36 -10.76
CA CYS A 35 9.36 -32.67 -12.20
C CYS A 35 9.87 -31.56 -13.14
N GLY A 36 10.52 -30.51 -12.62
CA GLY A 36 11.09 -29.42 -13.43
C GLY A 36 10.06 -28.45 -14.01
N ILE A 37 8.79 -28.49 -13.56
CA ILE A 37 7.77 -27.53 -14.01
C ILE A 37 8.15 -26.10 -13.61
N LEU A 38 8.75 -25.92 -12.44
CA LEU A 38 9.19 -24.60 -11.98
C LEU A 38 10.32 -24.02 -12.85
N ASP A 39 11.22 -24.87 -13.35
CA ASP A 39 12.28 -24.46 -14.29
C ASP A 39 11.68 -23.91 -15.59
N GLU A 40 10.67 -24.60 -16.12
CA GLU A 40 9.95 -24.16 -17.32
C GLU A 40 9.13 -22.88 -17.07
N CYS A 41 8.62 -22.66 -15.85
CA CYS A 41 7.97 -21.39 -15.49
C CYS A 41 8.97 -20.23 -15.51
N LEU A 42 10.17 -20.41 -14.96
CA LEU A 42 11.23 -19.40 -14.99
C LEU A 42 11.67 -19.10 -16.43
N ASP A 43 11.73 -20.11 -17.30
CA ASP A 43 12.02 -19.90 -18.71
C ASP A 43 10.93 -19.09 -19.44
N ILE A 44 9.65 -19.34 -19.14
CA ILE A 44 8.54 -18.54 -19.64
C ILE A 44 8.65 -17.08 -19.17
N ILE A 45 8.98 -16.85 -17.89
CA ILE A 45 9.18 -15.49 -17.34
C ILE A 45 10.30 -14.75 -18.08
N LYS A 46 11.34 -15.45 -18.53
CA LYS A 46 12.46 -14.85 -19.29
C LYS A 46 12.12 -14.60 -20.76
N THR A 47 11.35 -15.48 -21.39
CA THR A 47 11.16 -15.51 -22.85
C THR A 47 9.85 -14.91 -23.33
N ASN A 48 8.77 -15.06 -22.55
CA ASN A 48 7.40 -14.62 -22.90
C ASN A 48 6.70 -13.97 -21.68
N PRO A 49 7.31 -12.93 -21.06
CA PRO A 49 6.83 -12.37 -19.80
C PRO A 49 5.42 -11.77 -19.89
N ASN A 50 5.10 -11.07 -20.99
CA ASN A 50 3.84 -10.34 -21.12
C ASN A 50 2.67 -11.25 -21.50
N GLU A 51 2.94 -12.29 -22.30
CA GLU A 51 1.94 -13.21 -22.84
C GLU A 51 1.60 -14.31 -21.83
N CYS A 52 2.61 -14.83 -21.14
CA CYS A 52 2.48 -16.05 -20.33
C CYS A 52 3.04 -15.90 -18.91
N GLY A 53 3.74 -14.81 -18.59
CA GLY A 53 4.45 -14.64 -17.32
C GLY A 53 3.53 -14.69 -16.09
N VAL A 54 2.36 -14.04 -16.14
CA VAL A 54 1.38 -14.06 -15.03
C VAL A 54 0.94 -15.47 -14.69
N TYR A 55 0.70 -16.31 -15.70
CA TYR A 55 0.29 -17.71 -15.50
C TYR A 55 1.44 -18.58 -14.99
N ALA A 56 2.67 -18.34 -15.47
CA ALA A 56 3.87 -18.99 -14.95
C ALA A 56 4.10 -18.67 -13.46
N LEU A 57 3.88 -17.41 -13.07
CA LEU A 57 3.97 -16.97 -11.67
C LEU A 57 2.86 -17.60 -10.81
N ASP A 58 1.61 -17.72 -11.30
CA ASP A 58 0.53 -18.39 -10.54
C ASP A 58 0.83 -19.88 -10.27
N MET A 59 1.55 -20.55 -11.17
CA MET A 59 2.03 -21.92 -10.95
C MET A 59 3.09 -21.98 -9.85
N ILE A 60 4.10 -21.11 -9.88
CA ILE A 60 5.13 -21.02 -8.84
C ILE A 60 4.48 -20.70 -7.49
N ASP A 61 3.61 -19.69 -7.44
CA ASP A 61 2.90 -19.30 -6.22
C ASP A 61 2.03 -20.41 -5.65
N SER A 62 1.39 -21.21 -6.51
CA SER A 62 0.58 -22.35 -6.08
C SER A 62 1.45 -23.42 -5.42
N CYS A 63 2.62 -23.73 -5.98
CA CYS A 63 3.57 -24.64 -5.35
C CYS A 63 4.09 -24.09 -4.01
N LEU A 64 4.43 -22.80 -3.94
CA LEU A 64 4.91 -22.19 -2.70
C LEU A 64 3.84 -22.16 -1.59
N LYS A 65 2.56 -21.97 -1.95
CA LYS A 65 1.46 -21.87 -0.97
C LYS A 65 0.94 -23.21 -0.48
N TYR A 66 0.88 -24.22 -1.35
CA TYR A 66 0.15 -25.46 -1.08
C TYR A 66 1.04 -26.70 -0.94
N SER A 67 2.35 -26.59 -1.17
CA SER A 67 3.31 -27.67 -0.92
C SER A 67 3.34 -28.08 0.55
N THR A 68 3.59 -29.37 0.82
CA THR A 68 3.85 -29.83 2.20
C THR A 68 5.23 -29.40 2.68
N GLN A 69 6.13 -29.08 1.75
CA GLN A 69 7.51 -28.66 1.98
C GLN A 69 7.84 -27.40 1.17
N PRO A 70 7.17 -26.26 1.44
CA PRO A 70 7.29 -25.04 0.62
C PRO A 70 8.72 -24.50 0.58
N LYS A 71 9.53 -24.78 1.62
CA LYS A 71 10.96 -24.44 1.65
C LYS A 71 11.75 -25.15 0.55
N ILE A 72 11.47 -26.41 0.27
CA ILE A 72 12.14 -27.18 -0.80
C ILE A 72 11.79 -26.59 -2.16
N ALA A 73 10.52 -26.26 -2.39
CA ALA A 73 10.09 -25.60 -3.62
C ALA A 73 10.79 -24.24 -3.80
N ALA A 74 10.85 -23.43 -2.74
CA ALA A 74 11.55 -22.15 -2.74
C ALA A 74 13.06 -22.33 -3.02
N ASP A 75 13.75 -23.24 -2.31
CA ASP A 75 15.17 -23.53 -2.56
C ASP A 75 15.42 -23.99 -3.99
N GLY A 76 14.52 -24.81 -4.53
CA GLY A 76 14.57 -25.30 -5.91
C GLY A 76 14.60 -24.15 -6.91
N VAL A 77 13.68 -23.20 -6.80
CA VAL A 77 13.64 -22.05 -7.73
C VAL A 77 14.79 -21.06 -7.48
N ILE A 78 15.19 -20.84 -6.23
CA ILE A 78 16.31 -19.94 -5.90
C ILE A 78 17.62 -20.48 -6.49
N LYS A 79 17.91 -21.78 -6.36
CA LYS A 79 19.09 -22.44 -6.96
C LYS A 79 19.15 -22.30 -8.49
N LYS A 80 18.04 -21.98 -9.14
CA LYS A 80 17.91 -21.78 -10.59
C LYS A 80 17.99 -20.31 -11.01
N GLY A 81 18.32 -19.41 -10.09
CA GLY A 81 18.43 -17.98 -10.34
C GLY A 81 17.08 -17.29 -10.46
N ALA A 82 16.07 -17.72 -9.68
CA ALA A 82 14.75 -17.10 -9.71
C ALA A 82 14.79 -15.62 -9.33
N LEU A 83 15.58 -15.20 -8.34
CA LEU A 83 15.62 -13.80 -7.93
C LEU A 83 16.13 -12.89 -9.07
N ASP A 84 17.19 -13.29 -9.76
CA ASP A 84 17.72 -12.54 -10.91
C ASP A 84 16.70 -12.50 -12.05
N ALA A 85 16.07 -13.65 -12.35
CA ALA A 85 15.05 -13.73 -13.39
C ALA A 85 13.83 -12.83 -13.10
N LEU A 86 13.35 -12.82 -11.86
CA LEU A 86 12.23 -12.00 -11.41
C LEU A 86 12.59 -10.51 -11.41
N ASN A 87 13.79 -10.16 -10.95
CA ASN A 87 14.32 -8.80 -10.95
C ASN A 87 14.44 -8.23 -12.37
N ASP A 88 15.11 -8.97 -13.26
CA ASP A 88 15.30 -8.56 -14.65
C ASP A 88 13.96 -8.42 -15.38
N CYS A 89 13.02 -9.34 -15.12
CA CYS A 89 11.69 -9.29 -15.70
C CYS A 89 10.90 -8.07 -15.21
N LEU A 90 10.98 -7.76 -13.91
CA LEU A 90 10.31 -6.59 -13.32
C LEU A 90 10.86 -5.29 -13.90
N ILE A 91 12.19 -5.16 -14.03
CA ILE A 91 12.82 -3.97 -14.60
C ILE A 91 12.42 -3.78 -16.07
N LYS A 92 12.50 -4.84 -16.88
CA LYS A 92 12.22 -4.76 -18.33
C LYS A 92 10.75 -4.54 -18.67
N ASN A 93 9.85 -5.03 -17.82
CA ASN A 93 8.40 -4.99 -18.07
C ASN A 93 7.65 -4.15 -17.03
N ILE A 94 8.33 -3.17 -16.43
CA ILE A 94 7.77 -2.37 -15.33
C ILE A 94 6.49 -1.62 -15.71
N ALA A 95 6.28 -1.35 -17.01
CA ALA A 95 5.06 -0.72 -17.52
C ALA A 95 3.82 -1.63 -17.48
N ASN A 96 4.01 -2.95 -17.39
CA ASN A 96 2.90 -3.91 -17.29
C ASN A 96 2.52 -4.08 -15.81
N SER A 97 1.40 -3.45 -15.42
CA SER A 97 0.96 -3.41 -14.02
C SER A 97 0.55 -4.79 -13.48
N GLU A 98 -0.11 -5.62 -14.30
CA GLU A 98 -0.57 -6.95 -13.90
C GLU A 98 0.61 -7.92 -13.69
N LEU A 99 1.57 -7.89 -14.63
CA LEU A 99 2.79 -8.66 -14.51
C LEU A 99 3.62 -8.20 -13.30
N SER A 100 3.80 -6.88 -13.13
CA SER A 100 4.53 -6.32 -11.98
C SER A 100 3.91 -6.75 -10.65
N ALA A 101 2.58 -6.69 -10.53
CA ALA A 101 1.87 -7.15 -9.32
C ALA A 101 2.08 -8.64 -9.04
N SER A 102 2.15 -9.46 -10.08
CA SER A 102 2.37 -10.90 -9.96
C SER A 102 3.83 -11.23 -9.62
N LEU A 103 4.79 -10.53 -10.22
CA LEU A 103 6.21 -10.66 -9.89
C LEU A 103 6.47 -10.32 -8.42
N VAL A 104 5.98 -9.16 -7.97
CA VAL A 104 6.17 -8.73 -6.57
C VAL A 104 5.46 -9.66 -5.58
N GLN A 105 4.30 -10.22 -5.95
CA GLN A 105 3.66 -11.26 -5.14
C GLN A 105 4.56 -12.51 -4.99
N THR A 106 5.11 -13.03 -6.09
CA THR A 106 5.98 -14.22 -6.05
C THR A 106 7.24 -13.95 -5.22
N ILE A 107 7.86 -12.77 -5.38
CA ILE A 107 9.01 -12.33 -4.58
C ILE A 107 8.65 -12.29 -3.09
N ASN A 108 7.52 -11.66 -2.73
CA ASN A 108 7.04 -11.57 -1.35
C ASN A 108 6.81 -12.98 -0.76
N LEU A 109 6.16 -13.88 -1.50
CA LEU A 109 5.94 -15.27 -1.08
C LEU A 109 7.24 -16.03 -0.85
N LEU A 110 8.22 -15.88 -1.74
CA LEU A 110 9.55 -16.47 -1.56
C LEU A 110 10.21 -15.97 -0.26
N GLY A 111 10.17 -14.64 -0.02
CA GLY A 111 10.67 -14.05 1.21
C GLY A 111 9.94 -14.54 2.47
N GLN A 112 8.62 -14.67 2.43
CA GLN A 112 7.81 -15.18 3.54
C GLN A 112 8.09 -16.67 3.83
N THR A 113 8.48 -17.45 2.81
CA THR A 113 8.76 -18.87 2.96
C THR A 113 10.04 -19.12 3.75
N GLN A 114 11.08 -18.30 3.52
CA GLN A 114 12.35 -18.43 4.22
C GLN A 114 13.05 -17.08 4.46
N PRO A 115 13.41 -16.74 5.72
CA PRO A 115 14.10 -15.49 6.04
C PRO A 115 15.46 -15.30 5.33
N ALA A 116 16.15 -16.37 4.96
CA ALA A 116 17.38 -16.30 4.20
C ALA A 116 17.16 -15.65 2.81
N ILE A 117 16.03 -15.95 2.17
CA ILE A 117 15.68 -15.38 0.86
C ILE A 117 15.43 -13.87 0.98
N VAL A 118 14.84 -13.39 2.07
CA VAL A 118 14.68 -11.94 2.31
C VAL A 118 16.04 -11.24 2.37
N ARG A 119 17.06 -11.89 2.94
CA ARG A 119 18.42 -11.36 2.95
C ARG A 119 18.97 -11.26 1.53
N ASP A 120 18.78 -12.29 0.72
CA ASP A 120 19.27 -12.32 -0.67
C ASP A 120 18.57 -11.25 -1.52
N ILE A 121 17.25 -11.08 -1.36
CA ILE A 121 16.45 -9.99 -1.97
C ILE A 121 17.05 -8.62 -1.60
N GLY A 122 17.41 -8.42 -0.33
CA GLY A 122 18.04 -7.19 0.15
C GLY A 122 19.44 -6.97 -0.44
N GLN A 123 20.25 -8.02 -0.54
CA GLN A 123 21.62 -7.96 -1.08
C GLN A 123 21.64 -7.55 -2.55
N ILE A 124 20.72 -8.08 -3.36
CA ILE A 124 20.58 -7.71 -4.78
C ILE A 124 19.75 -6.42 -4.99
N LYS A 125 19.33 -5.77 -3.91
CA LYS A 125 18.58 -4.50 -3.91
C LYS A 125 17.24 -4.54 -4.67
N LEU A 126 16.55 -5.68 -4.61
CA LEU A 126 15.29 -5.88 -5.33
C LEU A 126 14.14 -4.97 -4.82
N TYR A 127 14.30 -4.33 -3.65
CA TYR A 127 13.39 -3.27 -3.21
C TYR A 127 13.36 -2.06 -4.16
N LYS A 128 14.41 -1.79 -4.96
CA LYS A 128 14.40 -0.65 -5.88
C LYS A 128 13.38 -0.84 -7.01
N PRO A 129 13.41 -1.94 -7.81
CA PRO A 129 12.42 -2.11 -8.86
C PRO A 129 11.00 -2.32 -8.32
N VAL A 130 10.85 -2.85 -7.10
CA VAL A 130 9.54 -2.92 -6.41
C VAL A 130 8.99 -1.53 -6.15
N LEU A 131 9.79 -0.63 -5.59
CA LEU A 131 9.39 0.76 -5.34
C LEU A 131 9.10 1.50 -6.65
N ASP A 132 9.92 1.32 -7.69
CA ASP A 132 9.67 1.91 -9.01
C ASP A 132 8.34 1.42 -9.61
N ALA A 133 8.04 0.12 -9.50
CA ALA A 133 6.79 -0.43 -10.00
C ALA A 133 5.58 0.13 -9.24
N MET A 134 5.66 0.24 -7.91
CA MET A 134 4.63 0.86 -7.08
C MET A 134 4.43 2.35 -7.41
N LYS A 135 5.52 3.07 -7.72
CA LYS A 135 5.49 4.48 -8.11
C LYS A 135 4.79 4.68 -9.45
N ILE A 136 5.03 3.80 -10.42
CA ILE A 136 4.41 3.84 -11.75
C ILE A 136 2.93 3.42 -11.68
N HIS A 137 2.59 2.44 -10.83
CA HIS A 137 1.24 1.85 -10.76
C HIS A 137 0.59 2.03 -9.37
N PRO A 138 0.35 3.26 -8.90
CA PRO A 138 -0.21 3.50 -7.57
C PRO A 138 -1.62 2.93 -7.40
N ASN A 139 -2.38 2.80 -8.49
CA ASN A 139 -3.74 2.22 -8.50
C ASN A 139 -3.75 0.68 -8.49
N ASN A 140 -2.59 0.02 -8.59
CA ASN A 140 -2.54 -1.44 -8.54
C ASN A 140 -2.43 -1.91 -7.08
N ALA A 141 -3.57 -2.11 -6.45
CA ALA A 141 -3.62 -2.44 -5.03
C ALA A 141 -2.92 -3.77 -4.69
N LYS A 142 -2.96 -4.77 -5.58
CA LYS A 142 -2.28 -6.05 -5.40
C LYS A 142 -0.76 -5.86 -5.35
N LEU A 143 -0.20 -5.06 -6.25
CA LEU A 143 1.21 -4.68 -6.23
C LEU A 143 1.56 -3.95 -4.94
N ALA A 144 0.76 -2.95 -4.55
CA ALA A 144 1.01 -2.15 -3.36
C ALA A 144 0.99 -2.98 -2.06
N ILE A 145 0.03 -3.91 -1.89
CA ILE A 145 -0.06 -4.79 -0.73
C ILE A 145 1.20 -5.66 -0.61
N ASN A 146 1.56 -6.39 -1.67
CA ASN A 146 2.72 -7.28 -1.64
C ASN A 146 4.03 -6.49 -1.50
N GLY A 147 4.12 -5.31 -2.13
CA GLY A 147 5.24 -4.40 -1.97
C GLY A 147 5.40 -3.93 -0.52
N CYS A 148 4.32 -3.47 0.13
CA CYS A 148 4.36 -3.05 1.53
C CYS A 148 4.84 -4.16 2.46
N GLU A 149 4.31 -5.38 2.31
CA GLU A 149 4.70 -6.54 3.12
C GLU A 149 6.19 -6.90 2.94
N LEU A 150 6.68 -6.90 1.71
CA LEU A 150 8.08 -7.19 1.38
C LEU A 150 9.03 -6.11 1.93
N LEU A 151 8.73 -4.83 1.69
CA LEU A 151 9.54 -3.70 2.14
C LEU A 151 9.61 -3.64 3.67
N THR A 152 8.50 -3.95 4.36
CA THR A 152 8.47 -4.07 5.83
C THR A 152 9.42 -5.17 6.31
N SER A 153 9.41 -6.32 5.66
CA SER A 153 10.26 -7.46 6.01
C SER A 153 11.74 -7.13 5.83
N LEU A 154 12.10 -6.45 4.74
CA LEU A 154 13.46 -5.97 4.48
C LEU A 154 13.92 -4.92 5.49
N ALA A 155 13.06 -3.94 5.80
CA ALA A 155 13.37 -2.87 6.74
C ALA A 155 13.63 -3.38 8.16
N ARG A 156 12.91 -4.43 8.59
CA ARG A 156 13.12 -5.09 9.88
C ARG A 156 14.36 -5.97 9.92
N LEU A 157 14.79 -6.49 8.77
CA LEU A 157 15.93 -7.40 8.68
C LEU A 157 17.26 -6.66 8.89
N ASP A 158 17.44 -5.50 8.26
CA ASP A 158 18.68 -4.73 8.32
C ASP A 158 18.41 -3.21 8.26
N PRO A 159 18.86 -2.42 9.26
CA PRO A 159 18.75 -0.96 9.24
C PRO A 159 19.33 -0.29 8.00
N LYS A 160 20.32 -0.91 7.33
CA LYS A 160 20.85 -0.43 6.06
C LYS A 160 19.78 -0.39 4.98
N TYR A 161 18.98 -1.45 4.84
CA TYR A 161 17.91 -1.50 3.84
C TYR A 161 16.82 -0.47 4.14
N LEU A 162 16.46 -0.29 5.42
CA LEU A 162 15.56 0.78 5.86
C LEU A 162 16.06 2.16 5.37
N LYS A 163 17.33 2.49 5.62
CA LYS A 163 17.90 3.78 5.21
C LYS A 163 17.94 3.95 3.69
N GLU A 164 18.31 2.91 2.95
CA GLU A 164 18.29 2.97 1.48
C GLU A 164 16.86 3.14 0.93
N MET A 165 15.86 2.46 1.50
CA MET A 165 14.46 2.62 1.10
C MET A 165 13.90 4.01 1.44
N GLN A 166 14.26 4.58 2.59
CA GLN A 166 13.92 5.96 2.96
C GLN A 166 14.47 6.97 1.94
N GLN A 167 15.72 6.78 1.49
CA GLN A 167 16.34 7.62 0.47
C GLN A 167 15.67 7.51 -0.91
N LEU A 168 14.95 6.41 -1.17
CA LEU A 168 14.19 6.16 -2.39
C LEU A 168 12.73 6.62 -2.28
N ASP A 169 12.39 7.42 -1.27
CA ASP A 169 11.04 7.91 -1.03
C ASP A 169 10.00 6.78 -0.85
N ALA A 170 10.38 5.69 -0.17
CA ALA A 170 9.46 4.59 0.09
C ALA A 170 8.19 5.05 0.84
N VAL A 171 8.34 6.04 1.73
CA VAL A 171 7.23 6.63 2.51
C VAL A 171 6.24 7.34 1.59
N GLY A 172 6.71 8.22 0.70
CA GLY A 172 5.87 8.91 -0.28
C GLY A 172 5.20 7.95 -1.26
N ILE A 173 5.94 6.95 -1.76
CA ILE A 173 5.42 5.94 -2.69
C ILE A 173 4.29 5.11 -2.05
N ILE A 174 4.49 4.60 -0.82
CA ILE A 174 3.47 3.84 -0.10
C ILE A 174 2.25 4.71 0.20
N SER A 175 2.48 5.94 0.66
CA SER A 175 1.40 6.89 0.96
C SER A 175 0.53 7.15 -0.28
N LYS A 176 1.16 7.36 -1.44
CA LYS A 176 0.45 7.58 -2.71
C LYS A 176 -0.37 6.35 -3.14
N ALA A 177 0.16 5.15 -2.98
CA ALA A 177 -0.57 3.91 -3.27
C ALA A 177 -1.80 3.73 -2.36
N MET A 178 -1.67 4.07 -1.07
CA MET A 178 -2.80 4.06 -0.12
C MET A 178 -3.86 5.11 -0.47
N GLN A 179 -3.45 6.30 -0.91
CA GLN A 179 -4.37 7.36 -1.35
C GLN A 179 -5.12 6.99 -2.64
N ALA A 180 -4.48 6.26 -3.54
CA ALA A 180 -5.09 5.75 -4.76
C ALA A 180 -6.13 4.64 -4.51
N ASN A 181 -6.10 3.98 -3.35
CA ASN A 181 -7.02 2.88 -3.02
C ASN A 181 -7.47 2.97 -1.54
N PRO A 182 -8.13 4.08 -1.15
CA PRO A 182 -8.38 4.40 0.26
C PRO A 182 -9.36 3.41 0.93
N ASP A 183 -10.25 2.80 0.15
CA ASP A 183 -11.31 1.91 0.64
C ASP A 183 -10.85 0.46 0.77
N LEU A 184 -9.66 0.12 0.26
CA LEU A 184 -9.16 -1.24 0.33
C LEU A 184 -8.52 -1.52 1.69
N VAL A 185 -9.34 -2.01 2.62
CA VAL A 185 -8.95 -2.33 4.01
C VAL A 185 -7.62 -3.08 4.12
N LYS A 186 -7.39 -4.08 3.25
CA LYS A 186 -6.13 -4.85 3.26
C LYS A 186 -4.91 -3.97 2.96
N LEU A 187 -4.99 -3.07 1.98
CA LEU A 187 -3.91 -2.14 1.67
C LEU A 187 -3.72 -1.11 2.77
N VAL A 188 -4.80 -0.59 3.35
CA VAL A 188 -4.73 0.35 4.46
C VAL A 188 -3.97 -0.28 5.63
N HIS A 189 -4.26 -1.54 5.95
CA HIS A 189 -3.57 -2.27 7.01
C HIS A 189 -2.08 -2.54 6.68
N SER A 190 -1.78 -3.11 5.51
CA SER A 190 -0.39 -3.42 5.13
C SER A 190 0.46 -2.16 4.96
N GLY A 191 -0.12 -1.10 4.39
CA GLY A 191 0.52 0.20 4.19
C GLY A 191 0.81 0.90 5.50
N ALA A 192 -0.15 0.93 6.45
CA ALA A 192 0.09 1.49 7.79
C ALA A 192 1.18 0.72 8.54
N ALA A 193 1.19 -0.61 8.45
CA ALA A 193 2.25 -1.43 9.04
C ALA A 193 3.63 -1.12 8.44
N ALA A 194 3.70 -0.90 7.13
CA ALA A 194 4.93 -0.52 6.44
C ALA A 194 5.39 0.90 6.83
N LEU A 195 4.48 1.88 6.84
CA LEU A 195 4.78 3.25 7.27
C LEU A 195 5.26 3.32 8.72
N LYS A 196 4.73 2.48 9.61
CA LYS A 196 5.20 2.40 11.01
C LYS A 196 6.68 2.03 11.12
N VAL A 197 7.20 1.26 10.16
CA VAL A 197 8.60 0.83 10.13
C VAL A 197 9.47 1.78 9.30
N LEU A 198 8.93 2.26 8.17
CA LEU A 198 9.68 3.02 7.17
C LEU A 198 9.71 4.52 7.43
N ALA A 199 8.69 5.09 8.07
CA ALA A 199 8.65 6.53 8.33
C ALA A 199 9.62 6.91 9.46
N GLY A 200 10.44 7.92 9.21
CA GLY A 200 11.24 8.59 10.23
C GLY A 200 10.49 9.75 10.88
N GLU A 201 11.04 10.29 11.97
CA GLU A 201 10.53 11.50 12.62
C GLU A 201 10.50 12.71 11.67
N ASP A 202 11.47 12.77 10.75
CA ASP A 202 11.55 13.81 9.73
C ASP A 202 10.36 13.80 8.76
N ASP A 203 9.78 12.64 8.45
CA ASP A 203 8.67 12.54 7.48
C ASP A 203 7.41 13.17 8.06
N LEU A 204 7.10 12.85 9.33
CA LEU A 204 5.99 13.44 10.06
C LEU A 204 6.21 14.95 10.25
N THR A 205 7.41 15.36 10.67
CA THR A 205 7.73 16.76 10.90
C THR A 205 7.63 17.59 9.62
N LYS A 206 8.13 17.09 8.49
CA LYS A 206 8.01 17.77 7.19
C LYS A 206 6.55 17.93 6.77
N ALA A 207 5.74 16.88 6.90
CA ALA A 207 4.33 16.94 6.53
C ALA A 207 3.53 17.90 7.43
N LEU A 208 3.84 17.94 8.74
CA LEU A 208 3.28 18.92 9.66
C LEU A 208 3.70 20.35 9.31
N ASN A 209 4.95 20.58 8.93
CA ASN A 209 5.42 21.92 8.53
C ASN A 209 4.68 22.43 7.29
N VAL A 210 4.41 21.56 6.31
CA VAL A 210 3.56 21.90 5.16
C VAL A 210 2.16 22.28 5.62
N LEU A 211 1.55 21.46 6.49
CA LEU A 211 0.22 21.74 7.02
C LEU A 211 0.16 23.04 7.83
N PHE A 212 1.13 23.33 8.69
CA PHE A 212 1.12 24.54 9.52
C PHE A 212 1.44 25.82 8.74
N SER A 213 2.01 25.70 7.54
CA SER A 213 2.31 26.82 6.64
C SER A 213 1.64 26.64 5.28
N PHE A 214 0.41 26.10 5.26
CA PHE A 214 -0.30 25.75 4.03
C PHE A 214 -0.48 26.95 3.08
N ASP A 215 -0.47 28.18 3.60
CA ASP A 215 -0.56 29.43 2.83
C ASP A 215 0.66 29.69 1.93
N LYS A 216 1.77 28.99 2.18
CA LYS A 216 3.04 29.13 1.45
C LYS A 216 3.28 28.04 0.41
N TYR A 217 2.39 27.07 0.32
CA TYR A 217 2.56 25.90 -0.53
C TYR A 217 1.41 25.77 -1.53
N ASP A 218 1.69 25.11 -2.66
CA ASP A 218 0.66 24.81 -3.64
C ASP A 218 -0.22 23.62 -3.20
N ASN A 219 -1.36 23.45 -3.88
CA ASN A 219 -2.31 22.38 -3.58
C ASN A 219 -1.71 20.98 -3.71
N LYS A 220 -0.71 20.81 -4.58
CA LYS A 220 -0.05 19.52 -4.79
C LYS A 220 0.76 19.14 -3.55
N MET A 221 1.61 20.02 -3.05
CA MET A 221 2.42 19.76 -1.86
C MET A 221 1.54 19.60 -0.61
N ILE A 222 0.49 20.41 -0.48
CA ILE A 222 -0.50 20.25 0.59
C ILE A 222 -1.17 18.88 0.51
N THR A 223 -1.60 18.45 -0.68
CA THR A 223 -2.25 17.15 -0.88
C THR A 223 -1.33 15.99 -0.51
N GLU A 224 -0.07 16.02 -0.94
CA GLU A 224 0.92 15.00 -0.60
C GLU A 224 1.15 14.92 0.92
N ALA A 225 1.27 16.08 1.59
CA ALA A 225 1.42 16.16 3.04
C ALA A 225 0.18 15.65 3.79
N LEU A 226 -1.02 16.05 3.38
CA LEU A 226 -2.28 15.60 3.98
C LEU A 226 -2.48 14.10 3.83
N GLY A 227 -2.17 13.55 2.64
CA GLY A 227 -2.26 12.13 2.41
C GLY A 227 -1.27 11.34 3.28
N LEU A 228 -0.04 11.81 3.43
CA LEU A 228 0.93 11.23 4.36
C LEU A 228 0.47 11.32 5.82
N LEU A 229 0.04 12.51 6.28
CA LEU A 229 -0.47 12.71 7.64
C LEU A 229 -1.67 11.82 7.94
N GLY A 230 -2.63 11.75 7.01
CA GLY A 230 -3.77 10.88 7.12
C GLY A 230 -3.38 9.41 7.20
N ASN A 231 -2.39 8.96 6.42
CA ASN A 231 -1.91 7.57 6.48
C ASN A 231 -1.13 7.29 7.78
N LEU A 232 -0.30 8.23 8.24
CA LEU A 232 0.42 8.10 9.51
C LEU A 232 -0.50 8.16 10.72
N ALA A 233 -1.63 8.88 10.64
CA ALA A 233 -2.66 8.93 11.67
C ALA A 233 -3.36 7.58 11.90
N LEU A 234 -3.20 6.59 11.01
CA LEU A 234 -3.64 5.21 11.26
C LEU A 234 -2.80 4.51 12.34
N ILE A 235 -1.65 5.09 12.71
CA ILE A 235 -0.78 4.63 13.78
C ILE A 235 -1.08 5.47 15.02
N THR A 236 -1.57 4.83 16.09
CA THR A 236 -2.04 5.52 17.32
C THR A 236 -1.02 6.50 17.90
N GLU A 237 0.25 6.11 17.95
CA GLU A 237 1.31 6.94 18.50
C GLU A 237 1.52 8.23 17.68
N ASN A 238 1.43 8.12 16.35
CA ASN A 238 1.53 9.26 15.44
C ASN A 238 0.29 10.14 15.50
N ALA A 239 -0.90 9.56 15.62
CA ALA A 239 -2.15 10.32 15.79
C ALA A 239 -2.11 11.17 17.05
N GLN A 240 -1.63 10.60 18.17
CA GLN A 240 -1.46 11.33 19.43
C GLN A 240 -0.42 12.44 19.34
N TYR A 241 0.71 12.18 18.69
CA TYR A 241 1.73 13.20 18.43
C TYR A 241 1.15 14.34 17.58
N PHE A 242 0.47 14.00 16.48
CA PHE A 242 -0.14 14.97 15.57
C PHE A 242 -1.19 15.83 16.29
N ALA A 243 -2.10 15.23 17.06
CA ALA A 243 -3.07 15.96 17.88
C ALA A 243 -2.37 16.89 18.88
N GLY A 244 -1.40 16.38 19.66
CA GLY A 244 -0.66 17.16 20.65
C GLY A 244 0.17 18.32 20.09
N LYS A 245 0.44 18.33 18.77
CA LYS A 245 1.08 19.46 18.07
C LYS A 245 0.08 20.49 17.53
N GLY A 246 -1.21 20.35 17.82
CA GLY A 246 -2.27 21.22 17.30
C GLY A 246 -2.77 20.82 15.91
N GLY A 247 -2.58 19.56 15.53
CA GLY A 247 -2.94 19.03 14.22
C GLY A 247 -4.42 19.18 13.85
N VAL A 248 -5.31 18.95 14.83
CA VAL A 248 -6.76 19.13 14.67
C VAL A 248 -7.10 20.56 14.23
N ASN A 249 -6.55 21.56 14.94
CA ASN A 249 -6.77 22.97 14.62
C ASN A 249 -6.19 23.34 13.25
N ALA A 250 -5.02 22.84 12.91
CA ALA A 250 -4.40 23.13 11.61
C ALA A 250 -5.22 22.58 10.44
N LEU A 251 -5.75 21.35 10.56
CA LEU A 251 -6.65 20.77 9.55
C LEU A 251 -7.94 21.58 9.40
N LEU A 252 -8.58 21.96 10.51
CA LEU A 252 -9.78 22.79 10.48
C LEU A 252 -9.51 24.19 9.90
N ASN A 253 -8.37 24.80 10.23
CA ASN A 253 -7.96 26.09 9.67
C ASN A 253 -7.74 26.01 8.16
N LEU A 254 -7.15 24.93 7.66
CA LEU A 254 -6.99 24.69 6.22
C LEU A 254 -8.36 24.52 5.55
N VAL A 255 -9.26 23.72 6.14
CA VAL A 255 -10.63 23.55 5.64
C VAL A 255 -11.34 24.90 5.56
N HIS A 256 -11.29 25.69 6.63
CA HIS A 256 -11.88 27.03 6.68
C HIS A 256 -11.26 27.98 5.64
N PHE A 257 -9.94 27.97 5.50
CA PHE A 257 -9.23 28.79 4.53
C PHE A 257 -9.70 28.51 3.10
N LYS A 258 -9.80 27.23 2.72
CA LYS A 258 -10.34 26.83 1.41
C LYS A 258 -11.79 27.24 1.27
N CYS A 259 -12.62 26.99 2.27
CA CYS A 259 -14.03 27.36 2.25
C CYS A 259 -14.27 28.88 2.12
N LYS A 260 -13.33 29.76 2.45
CA LYS A 260 -13.53 31.22 2.24
C LYS A 260 -13.55 31.63 0.77
N GLN A 261 -13.02 30.80 -0.13
CA GLN A 261 -13.00 31.09 -1.56
C GLN A 261 -14.41 30.96 -2.14
N GLN A 262 -14.80 31.85 -3.06
CA GLN A 262 -16.14 31.81 -3.66
C GLN A 262 -16.27 30.61 -4.62
N GLU A 263 -15.25 30.41 -5.45
CA GLU A 263 -15.14 29.30 -6.39
C GLU A 263 -13.94 28.44 -5.99
N LEU A 264 -14.13 27.12 -6.00
CA LEU A 264 -13.06 26.16 -5.73
C LEU A 264 -12.70 25.43 -7.01
N SER A 265 -11.40 25.31 -7.27
CA SER A 265 -10.94 24.41 -8.33
C SER A 265 -11.11 22.94 -7.89
N PRO A 266 -11.11 21.97 -8.82
CA PRO A 266 -11.09 20.55 -8.47
C PRO A 266 -9.95 20.17 -7.51
N ASP A 267 -8.79 20.82 -7.63
CA ASP A 267 -7.65 20.62 -6.73
C ASP A 267 -7.95 21.12 -5.31
N ASP A 268 -8.68 22.24 -5.16
CA ASP A 268 -9.09 22.74 -3.84
C ASP A 268 -10.10 21.81 -3.17
N ILE A 269 -11.04 21.25 -3.94
CA ILE A 269 -11.99 20.24 -3.46
C ILE A 269 -11.23 18.98 -3.02
N GLY A 270 -10.19 18.57 -3.77
CA GLY A 270 -9.28 17.48 -3.40
C GLY A 270 -8.55 17.75 -2.08
N VAL A 271 -8.04 18.96 -1.87
CA VAL A 271 -7.41 19.37 -0.60
C VAL A 271 -8.41 19.32 0.55
N LEU A 272 -9.64 19.81 0.35
CA LEU A 272 -10.71 19.73 1.36
C LEU A 272 -11.02 18.29 1.75
N ALA A 273 -11.25 17.42 0.77
CA ALA A 273 -11.55 16.01 1.02
C ALA A 273 -10.40 15.32 1.77
N ASN A 274 -9.15 15.59 1.41
CA ASN A 274 -7.98 15.01 2.07
C ASN A 274 -7.77 15.53 3.49
N ALA A 275 -7.98 16.83 3.72
CA ALA A 275 -7.88 17.44 5.04
C ALA A 275 -8.96 16.87 5.97
N THR A 276 -10.19 16.77 5.48
CA THR A 276 -11.31 16.17 6.21
C THR A 276 -11.05 14.69 6.50
N ARG A 277 -10.55 13.91 5.54
CA ARG A 277 -10.22 12.49 5.78
C ARG A 277 -9.08 12.31 6.80
N ALA A 278 -8.04 13.13 6.70
CA ALA A 278 -6.95 13.13 7.69
C ALA A 278 -7.47 13.47 9.09
N LEU A 279 -8.39 14.44 9.18
CA LEU A 279 -9.08 14.78 10.42
C LEU A 279 -9.90 13.59 10.93
N GLY A 280 -10.73 12.98 10.09
CA GLY A 280 -11.53 11.81 10.44
C GLY A 280 -10.71 10.68 11.05
N ARG A 281 -9.54 10.38 10.49
CA ARG A 281 -8.62 9.37 11.03
C ARG A 281 -8.08 9.74 12.41
N LEU A 282 -7.81 11.03 12.65
CA LEU A 282 -7.45 11.50 14.00
C LEU A 282 -8.59 11.31 15.01
N LEU A 283 -9.85 11.51 14.60
CA LEU A 283 -11.01 11.44 15.51
C LEU A 283 -11.25 10.06 16.12
N TYR A 284 -10.55 9.02 15.65
CA TYR A 284 -10.52 7.73 16.34
C TYR A 284 -9.80 7.81 17.70
N ASP A 285 -8.80 8.69 17.84
CA ASP A 285 -8.09 8.93 19.11
C ASP A 285 -8.93 9.84 20.05
N PRO A 286 -9.14 9.45 21.32
CA PRO A 286 -9.95 10.23 22.26
C PRO A 286 -9.43 11.64 22.54
N LYS A 287 -8.12 11.90 22.51
CA LYS A 287 -7.58 13.25 22.76
C LYS A 287 -7.86 14.16 21.57
N ALA A 288 -7.63 13.66 20.36
CA ALA A 288 -7.97 14.39 19.14
C ALA A 288 -9.47 14.68 19.05
N ALA A 289 -10.33 13.70 19.36
CA ALA A 289 -11.77 13.88 19.41
C ALA A 289 -12.16 14.98 20.43
N LEU A 290 -11.55 14.99 21.62
CA LEU A 290 -11.79 16.03 22.63
C LEU A 290 -11.40 17.43 22.12
N GLU A 291 -10.24 17.55 21.48
CA GLU A 291 -9.78 18.81 20.89
C GLU A 291 -10.73 19.29 19.79
N PHE A 292 -11.16 18.38 18.92
CA PHE A 292 -12.14 18.68 17.87
C PHE A 292 -13.45 19.24 18.44
N GLY A 293 -13.95 18.70 19.56
CA GLY A 293 -15.13 19.26 20.24
C GLY A 293 -14.91 20.66 20.81
N LYS A 294 -13.74 20.93 21.39
CA LYS A 294 -13.41 22.25 21.98
C LYS A 294 -13.42 23.38 20.96
N VAL A 295 -13.23 23.07 19.69
CA VAL A 295 -13.18 24.06 18.59
C VAL A 295 -14.39 23.99 17.68
N ASN A 296 -15.52 23.47 18.17
CA ASN A 296 -16.76 23.33 17.42
C ASN A 296 -16.57 22.59 16.09
N GLY A 297 -15.77 21.52 16.11
CA GLY A 297 -15.47 20.75 14.90
C GLY A 297 -16.72 20.17 14.22
N MET A 298 -17.77 19.86 14.98
CA MET A 298 -19.06 19.40 14.41
C MET A 298 -19.71 20.46 13.52
N ASP A 299 -19.62 21.74 13.87
CA ASP A 299 -20.15 22.84 13.05
C ASP A 299 -19.40 22.93 11.72
N HIS A 300 -18.10 22.61 11.72
CA HIS A 300 -17.31 22.56 10.50
C HIS A 300 -17.74 21.40 9.59
N LEU A 301 -17.96 20.21 10.14
CA LEU A 301 -18.46 19.07 9.34
C LEU A 301 -19.87 19.35 8.81
N LYS A 302 -20.75 19.93 9.63
CA LYS A 302 -22.10 20.35 9.19
C LYS A 302 -22.01 21.35 8.05
N TYR A 303 -21.16 22.36 8.17
CA TYR A 303 -20.94 23.36 7.12
C TYR A 303 -20.47 22.71 5.81
N LEU A 304 -19.57 21.71 5.87
CA LEU A 304 -19.14 20.97 4.69
C LEU A 304 -20.30 20.24 4.02
N VAL A 305 -21.20 19.62 4.78
CA VAL A 305 -22.40 18.96 4.25
C VAL A 305 -23.32 19.97 3.56
N GLU A 306 -23.59 21.11 4.20
CA GLU A 306 -24.49 22.14 3.67
C GLU A 306 -23.96 22.77 2.39
N ARG A 307 -22.64 22.96 2.30
CA ARG A 307 -22.00 23.63 1.17
C ARG A 307 -21.62 22.69 0.02
N PHE A 308 -21.16 21.48 0.35
CA PHE A 308 -20.57 20.54 -0.61
C PHE A 308 -21.36 19.23 -0.71
N GLY A 309 -22.67 19.28 -0.43
CA GLY A 309 -23.55 18.10 -0.48
C GLY A 309 -23.56 17.35 -1.81
N GLU A 310 -23.28 18.05 -2.92
CA GLU A 310 -23.19 17.49 -4.27
C GLU A 310 -21.79 16.96 -4.63
N GLU A 311 -20.76 17.28 -3.83
CA GLU A 311 -19.37 16.87 -4.08
C GLU A 311 -19.09 15.53 -3.39
N GLU A 312 -19.29 14.43 -4.12
CA GLU A 312 -19.17 13.07 -3.61
C GLU A 312 -17.88 12.83 -2.81
N ILE A 313 -16.74 13.33 -3.29
CA ILE A 313 -15.44 13.13 -2.64
C ILE A 313 -15.32 13.81 -1.28
N VAL A 314 -15.98 14.96 -1.09
CA VAL A 314 -16.02 15.68 0.20
C VAL A 314 -17.00 14.99 1.13
N MET A 315 -18.17 14.60 0.62
CA MET A 315 -19.20 13.91 1.40
C MET A 315 -18.71 12.56 1.93
N ASN A 316 -18.01 11.78 1.12
CA ASN A 316 -17.39 10.53 1.57
C ASN A 316 -16.39 10.78 2.70
N ALA A 317 -15.54 11.82 2.58
CA ALA A 317 -14.59 12.17 3.64
C ALA A 317 -15.28 12.64 4.94
N VAL A 318 -16.39 13.37 4.85
CA VAL A 318 -17.20 13.78 6.01
C VAL A 318 -17.83 12.55 6.68
N LEU A 319 -18.41 11.63 5.91
CA LEU A 319 -19.00 10.40 6.44
C LEU A 319 -17.96 9.53 7.13
N ASP A 320 -16.78 9.33 6.53
CA ASP A 320 -15.64 8.64 7.15
C ASP A 320 -15.25 9.29 8.49
N SER A 321 -15.26 10.62 8.54
CA SER A 321 -14.91 11.38 9.74
C SER A 321 -15.93 11.19 10.86
N LEU A 322 -17.22 11.25 10.51
CA LEU A 322 -18.32 11.00 11.44
C LEU A 322 -18.32 9.56 11.93
N GLU A 323 -18.06 8.59 11.06
CA GLU A 323 -17.96 7.18 11.44
C GLU A 323 -16.82 6.95 12.44
N ASN A 324 -15.63 7.49 12.17
CA ASN A 324 -14.49 7.37 13.07
C ASN A 324 -14.74 8.08 14.41
N LEU A 325 -15.35 9.27 14.38
CA LEU A 325 -15.76 9.95 15.60
C LEU A 325 -16.77 9.12 16.41
N ALA A 326 -17.77 8.51 15.76
CA ALA A 326 -18.78 7.68 16.41
C ALA A 326 -18.21 6.39 17.03
N LYS A 327 -17.10 5.87 16.50
CA LYS A 327 -16.36 4.75 17.10
C LYS A 327 -15.66 5.16 18.40
N SER A 328 -15.27 6.43 18.54
CA SER A 328 -14.66 6.98 19.76
C SER A 328 -15.66 7.05 20.94
N ARG A 329 -15.15 7.02 22.18
CA ARG A 329 -16.00 7.17 23.38
C ARG A 329 -16.71 8.54 23.42
N LEU A 330 -16.06 9.60 22.94
CA LEU A 330 -16.60 10.96 22.98
C LEU A 330 -17.66 11.19 21.90
N GLY A 331 -17.46 10.67 20.68
CA GLY A 331 -18.49 10.76 19.64
C GLY A 331 -19.80 10.06 20.02
N LYS A 332 -19.73 8.97 20.82
CA LYS A 332 -20.93 8.32 21.38
C LYS A 332 -21.72 9.21 22.37
N ILE A 333 -21.07 10.21 22.98
CA ILE A 333 -21.71 11.18 23.89
C ILE A 333 -22.32 12.33 23.09
N TRP A 334 -21.68 12.75 21.99
CA TRP A 334 -22.14 13.86 21.15
C TRP A 334 -23.19 13.48 20.10
N SER A 335 -23.50 12.20 19.94
CA SER A 335 -24.55 11.77 19.01
C SER A 335 -25.88 12.39 19.43
N PRO A 336 -26.48 13.28 18.59
CA PRO A 336 -27.75 13.93 18.89
C PRO A 336 -28.95 12.96 18.81
N PHE A 337 -28.72 11.68 18.50
CA PHE A 337 -29.73 10.62 18.38
C PHE A 337 -29.84 9.75 19.63
N ARG A 338 -29.63 10.32 20.82
CA ARG A 338 -30.01 9.72 22.10
C ARG A 338 -31.12 10.50 22.76
#